data_AF-A0A7S1A7K1-F1
#
_entry.id   AF-A0A7S1A7K1-F1
#
_cell.length_a   1.000
_cell.length_b   1.000
_cell.length_c   1.000
_cell.angle_alpha   90.00
_cell.angle_beta   90.00
_cell.angle_gamma   90.00
#
_symmetry.space_group_name_H-M   'P 1'
#
loop_
_entity.id
_entity.type
_entity.pdbx_description
1 polymer ?
#
loop_
_entity_poly.entity_id
_entity_poly.type
_entity_poly.pdbx_seq_one_letter_code
_entity_poly.pdbx_strand_id
1 'polypeptide(L)'
;QDILSEPLSEDPESGSDGGAEDAEEKTMLPEFEGIGFSPTVALTNHSCYPNISVDCHESVEVVATARRDIVPGEQLLMSYGGSDGLRARQRNLWEGYGFHCLCILCRVETCRVVLA
;
A
#
# COMPACT_ATOMS: atom_id res chain seq x y z
N GLN A 1 -65.85 0.56 9.59
CA GLN A 1 -66.61 1.05 8.44
C GLN A 1 -66.13 0.23 7.26
N ASP A 2 -66.89 -0.80 6.94
CA ASP A 2 -66.64 -1.69 5.81
C ASP A 2 -66.92 -0.96 4.49
N ILE A 3 -66.22 -1.38 3.43
CA ILE A 3 -66.80 -1.60 2.10
C ILE A 3 -65.93 -2.67 1.43
N LEU A 4 -66.59 -3.70 0.91
CA LEU A 4 -65.96 -4.83 0.22
C LEU A 4 -65.69 -4.47 -1.25
N SER A 5 -64.66 -5.07 -1.86
CA SER A 5 -64.82 -5.90 -3.08
C SER A 5 -63.48 -6.44 -3.63
N GLU A 6 -63.30 -7.76 -3.53
CA GLU A 6 -62.64 -8.62 -4.55
C GLU A 6 -63.77 -9.25 -5.43
N PRO A 7 -63.56 -10.03 -6.53
CA PRO A 7 -62.33 -10.76 -6.92
C PRO A 7 -62.00 -10.93 -8.44
N LEU A 8 -60.90 -11.66 -8.74
CA LEU A 8 -60.57 -12.43 -9.97
C LEU A 8 -60.45 -11.64 -11.30
N SER A 9 -59.55 -11.92 -12.24
CA SER A 9 -58.49 -12.94 -12.43
C SER A 9 -57.45 -12.38 -13.44
N GLU A 10 -56.44 -13.04 -14.05
CA GLU A 10 -56.11 -14.45 -14.36
C GLU A 10 -54.57 -14.67 -14.39
N ASP A 11 -54.12 -15.89 -14.07
CA ASP A 11 -52.83 -16.50 -14.52
C ASP A 11 -53.14 -17.31 -15.80
N PRO A 12 -52.22 -17.46 -16.80
CA PRO A 12 -51.17 -18.48 -16.66
C PRO A 12 -49.88 -18.36 -17.53
N GLU A 13 -48.91 -19.23 -17.18
CA GLU A 13 -47.74 -19.72 -17.96
C GLU A 13 -46.63 -18.73 -18.36
N SER A 14 -45.37 -19.11 -18.57
CA SER A 14 -44.40 -20.04 -17.96
C SER A 14 -43.12 -19.93 -18.80
N GLY A 15 -41.93 -20.01 -18.20
CA GLY A 15 -40.67 -20.35 -18.91
C GLY A 15 -39.90 -19.23 -19.61
N SER A 16 -38.82 -18.77 -18.97
CA SER A 16 -37.51 -18.51 -19.58
C SER A 16 -36.52 -18.37 -18.42
N ASP A 17 -35.97 -19.48 -17.97
CA ASP A 17 -34.58 -19.86 -18.25
C ASP A 17 -33.58 -19.10 -17.36
N GLY A 18 -32.85 -19.87 -16.56
CA GLY A 18 -31.95 -19.35 -15.54
C GLY A 18 -30.66 -18.85 -16.19
N GLY A 19 -30.68 -17.60 -16.66
CA GLY A 19 -29.47 -16.81 -16.76
C GLY A 19 -28.88 -16.69 -15.36
N ALA A 20 -27.97 -17.60 -15.02
CA ALA A 20 -27.12 -17.43 -13.85
C ALA A 20 -26.44 -16.08 -14.02
N GLU A 21 -26.71 -15.17 -13.08
CA GLU A 21 -26.00 -13.91 -13.01
C GLU A 21 -24.54 -14.29 -12.75
N ASP A 22 -23.71 -14.24 -13.80
CA ASP A 22 -22.25 -14.23 -13.71
C ASP A 22 -21.85 -12.91 -13.04
N ALA A 23 -22.19 -12.82 -11.76
CA ALA A 23 -21.74 -11.81 -10.84
C ALA A 23 -20.23 -12.02 -10.73
N GLU A 24 -19.47 -11.29 -11.55
CA GLU A 24 -18.03 -11.16 -11.41
C GLU A 24 -17.75 -10.76 -9.96
N GLU A 25 -17.36 -11.73 -9.13
CA GLU A 25 -16.98 -11.53 -7.75
C GLU A 25 -15.63 -10.83 -7.74
N LYS A 26 -15.70 -9.54 -8.07
CA LYS A 26 -14.57 -8.63 -8.12
C LYS A 26 -13.98 -8.56 -6.73
N THR A 27 -12.84 -9.21 -6.54
CA THR A 27 -12.09 -9.22 -5.30
C THR A 27 -11.81 -7.77 -4.89
N MET A 28 -12.57 -7.28 -3.91
CA MET A 28 -12.61 -5.85 -3.53
C MET A 28 -11.35 -5.37 -2.79
N LEU A 29 -10.34 -6.24 -2.64
CA LEU A 29 -9.09 -5.99 -1.95
C LEU A 29 -7.93 -6.43 -2.85
N PRO A 30 -6.79 -5.71 -2.85
CA PRO A 30 -5.58 -6.22 -3.48
C PRO A 30 -5.14 -7.53 -2.82
N GLU A 31 -4.40 -8.35 -3.56
CA GLU A 31 -3.88 -9.65 -3.10
C GLU A 31 -2.85 -9.48 -1.97
N PHE A 32 -3.35 -9.34 -0.74
CA PHE A 32 -2.55 -9.39 0.46
C PHE A 32 -2.25 -10.86 0.80
N GLU A 33 -1.09 -11.33 0.35
CA GLU A 33 -0.67 -12.73 0.51
C GLU A 33 -0.18 -13.05 1.93
N GLY A 34 0.43 -12.08 2.64
CA GLY A 34 0.83 -12.26 4.04
C GLY A 34 1.83 -11.25 4.59
N ILE A 35 2.50 -11.63 5.69
CA ILE A 35 3.57 -10.85 6.34
C ILE A 35 4.81 -11.74 6.52
N GLY A 36 5.96 -11.27 6.05
CA GLY A 36 7.27 -11.90 6.25
C GLY A 36 8.15 -11.13 7.24
N PHE A 37 9.05 -11.83 7.93
CA PHE A 37 10.05 -11.25 8.82
C PHE A 37 11.46 -11.61 8.33
N SER A 38 12.24 -10.62 7.92
CA SER A 38 13.64 -10.80 7.50
C SER A 38 14.59 -10.00 8.42
N PRO A 39 15.31 -10.67 9.34
CA PRO A 39 16.28 -9.99 10.22
C PRO A 39 17.36 -9.24 9.46
N THR A 40 17.81 -9.77 8.31
CA THR A 40 18.82 -9.13 7.46
C THR A 40 18.34 -7.80 6.89
N VAL A 41 17.07 -7.72 6.46
CA VAL A 41 16.47 -6.48 5.95
C VAL A 41 16.25 -5.48 7.09
N ALA A 42 15.83 -5.96 8.26
CA ALA A 42 15.60 -5.12 9.45
C ALA A 42 16.86 -4.40 9.97
N LEU A 43 18.07 -4.77 9.52
CA LEU A 43 19.32 -4.05 9.79
C LEU A 43 19.58 -2.87 8.84
N THR A 44 18.85 -2.76 7.72
CA THR A 44 19.06 -1.68 6.74
C THR A 44 18.30 -0.42 7.16
N ASN A 45 19.00 0.70 7.28
CA ASN A 45 18.42 1.93 7.81
C ASN A 45 17.64 2.73 6.75
N HIS A 46 16.82 3.66 7.22
CA HIS A 46 16.01 4.53 6.36
C HIS A 46 16.80 5.67 5.69
N SER A 47 16.50 5.94 4.42
CA SER A 47 16.73 7.24 3.79
C SER A 47 15.62 7.58 2.80
N CYS A 48 15.11 8.81 2.82
CA CYS A 48 14.21 9.31 1.77
C CYS A 48 14.91 9.48 0.40
N TYR A 49 16.24 9.35 0.36
CA TYR A 49 17.03 9.20 -0.86
C TYR A 49 17.89 7.91 -0.71
N PRO A 50 17.28 6.74 -0.91
CA PRO A 50 17.92 5.44 -0.64
C PRO A 50 18.91 5.05 -1.74
N ASN A 51 19.87 4.17 -1.42
CA ASN A 51 20.79 3.57 -2.40
C ASN A 51 20.42 2.13 -2.76
N ILE A 52 19.48 1.49 -2.04
CA ILE A 52 18.86 0.21 -2.42
C ILE A 52 17.33 0.30 -2.50
N SER A 53 16.70 -0.53 -3.34
CA SER A 53 15.33 -0.99 -3.13
C SER A 53 15.37 -2.35 -2.43
N VAL A 54 14.27 -2.71 -1.77
CA VAL A 54 14.08 -4.04 -1.19
C VAL A 54 12.69 -4.48 -1.59
N ASP A 55 12.63 -5.57 -2.35
CA ASP A 55 11.44 -6.06 -3.01
C ASP A 55 11.24 -7.54 -2.65
N CYS A 56 9.99 -8.01 -2.53
CA CYS A 56 9.68 -9.41 -2.26
C CYS A 56 9.02 -10.02 -3.48
N HIS A 57 9.55 -11.15 -3.96
CA HIS A 57 9.00 -11.90 -5.09
C HIS A 57 7.98 -12.94 -4.62
N GLU A 58 7.18 -13.47 -5.55
CA GLU A 58 6.18 -14.54 -5.36
C GLU A 58 6.75 -15.79 -4.64
N SER A 59 8.05 -16.04 -4.77
CA SER A 59 8.78 -17.11 -4.10
C SER A 59 9.06 -16.87 -2.60
N VAL A 60 8.56 -15.76 -2.03
CA VAL A 60 8.94 -15.21 -0.70
C VAL A 60 10.44 -14.88 -0.62
N GLU A 61 11.10 -14.72 -1.78
CA GLU A 61 12.48 -14.27 -1.88
C GLU A 61 12.55 -12.74 -1.75
N VAL A 62 13.36 -12.26 -0.80
CA VAL A 62 13.57 -10.82 -0.59
C VAL A 62 14.87 -10.38 -1.23
N VAL A 63 14.77 -9.54 -2.26
CA VAL A 63 15.89 -9.09 -3.09
C VAL A 63 16.17 -7.62 -2.80
N ALA A 64 17.45 -7.30 -2.55
CA ALA A 64 17.92 -5.93 -2.39
C ALA A 64 18.67 -5.48 -3.66
N THR A 65 18.15 -4.48 -4.37
CA THR A 65 18.71 -4.01 -5.65
C THR A 65 19.34 -2.63 -5.50
N ALA A 66 20.58 -2.44 -5.96
CA ALA A 66 21.23 -1.14 -5.95
C ALA A 66 20.54 -0.15 -6.91
N ARG A 67 20.25 1.07 -6.44
CA ARG A 67 19.59 2.14 -7.22
C ARG A 67 20.56 3.16 -7.81
N ARG A 68 21.83 3.07 -7.42
CA ARG A 68 22.99 3.86 -7.87
C ARG A 68 24.26 3.13 -7.45
N ASP A 69 25.42 3.60 -7.91
CA ASP A 69 26.71 3.09 -7.43
C ASP A 69 26.83 3.25 -5.90
N ILE A 70 27.40 2.21 -5.27
CA ILE A 70 27.63 2.11 -3.82
C ILE A 70 29.11 1.79 -3.62
N VAL A 71 29.84 2.66 -2.91
CA VAL A 71 31.27 2.46 -2.66
C VAL A 71 31.53 1.57 -1.44
N PRO A 72 32.68 0.86 -1.36
CA PRO A 72 33.03 0.07 -0.18
C PRO A 72 32.98 0.91 1.12
N GLY A 73 32.23 0.43 2.10
CA GLY A 73 32.00 1.13 3.37
C GLY A 73 30.85 2.14 3.38
N GLU A 74 30.19 2.40 2.25
CA GLU A 74 28.92 3.14 2.24
C GLU A 74 27.80 2.30 2.89
N GLN A 75 26.99 2.94 3.73
CA GLN A 75 25.86 2.28 4.38
C GLN A 75 24.75 1.97 3.38
N LEU A 76 24.22 0.75 3.42
CA LEU A 76 23.00 0.38 2.68
C LEU A 76 21.77 1.00 3.35
N LEU A 77 21.00 1.74 2.56
CA LEU A 77 19.87 2.55 3.00
C LEU A 77 18.66 2.33 2.08
N MET A 78 17.55 1.88 2.66
CA MET A 78 16.27 1.67 1.96
C MET A 78 15.25 2.77 2.31
N SER A 79 14.13 2.81 1.59
CA SER A 79 12.97 3.59 2.01
C SER A 79 12.04 2.72 2.86
N TYR A 80 11.47 3.26 3.93
CA TYR A 80 10.50 2.56 4.81
C TYR A 80 9.05 2.84 4.38
N GLY A 81 8.85 3.19 3.11
CA GLY A 81 7.67 3.91 2.65
C GLY A 81 7.68 5.38 3.10
N GLY A 82 6.72 6.15 2.60
CA GLY A 82 6.59 7.57 2.92
C GLY A 82 5.47 8.24 2.14
N SER A 83 4.91 9.29 2.74
CA SER A 83 3.98 10.22 2.11
C SER A 83 4.73 11.32 1.35
N ASP A 84 4.05 12.10 0.51
CA ASP A 84 4.68 13.25 -0.15
C ASP A 84 4.91 14.43 0.82
N GLY A 85 6.09 15.05 0.68
CA GLY A 85 6.48 16.25 1.43
C GLY A 85 7.09 16.03 2.83
N LEU A 86 8.06 16.89 3.18
CA LEU A 86 8.86 16.83 4.41
C LEU A 86 8.07 16.52 5.69
N ARG A 87 7.03 17.32 5.99
CA ARG A 87 6.28 17.22 7.26
C ARG A 87 5.58 15.86 7.39
N ALA A 88 5.00 15.37 6.31
CA ALA A 88 4.26 14.11 6.32
C ALA A 88 5.23 12.93 6.47
N ARG A 89 6.36 12.91 5.75
CA ARG A 89 7.41 11.89 5.95
C ARG A 89 7.97 11.88 7.37
N GLN A 90 8.32 13.05 7.93
CA GLN A 90 8.88 13.12 9.29
C GLN A 90 7.90 12.64 10.35
N ARG A 91 6.61 12.96 10.21
CA ARG A 91 5.55 12.46 11.11
C ARG A 91 5.41 10.94 10.98
N ASN A 92 5.29 10.40 9.77
CA ASN A 92 5.14 8.97 9.54
C ASN A 92 6.33 8.15 10.10
N LEU A 93 7.56 8.68 10.00
CA LEU A 93 8.75 8.04 10.57
C LEU A 93 8.82 8.14 12.09
N TRP A 94 8.34 9.24 12.67
CA TRP A 94 8.23 9.38 14.12
C TRP A 94 7.16 8.43 14.70
N GLU A 95 5.97 8.40 14.11
CA GLU A 95 4.85 7.58 14.56
C GLU A 95 5.08 6.07 14.35
N GLY A 96 5.68 5.68 13.22
CA GLY A 96 5.93 4.26 12.89
C GLY A 96 7.24 3.69 13.41
N TYR A 97 8.28 4.51 13.57
CA TYR A 97 9.65 4.05 13.84
C TYR A 97 10.40 4.84 14.92
N GLY A 98 9.81 5.89 15.50
CA GLY A 98 10.39 6.61 16.64
C GLY A 98 11.63 7.48 16.34
N PHE A 99 11.86 7.90 15.09
CA PHE A 99 13.01 8.74 14.74
C PHE A 99 12.68 9.86 13.73
N HIS A 100 13.56 10.86 13.67
CA HIS A 100 13.53 11.90 12.63
C HIS A 100 14.62 11.67 11.58
N CYS A 101 14.24 11.74 10.30
CA CYS A 101 15.14 11.47 9.19
C CYS A 101 16.01 12.69 8.87
N LEU A 102 17.33 12.55 8.96
CA LEU A 102 18.31 13.61 8.65
C LEU A 102 19.02 13.39 7.29
N CYS A 103 18.44 12.59 6.39
CA CYS A 103 19.02 12.32 5.07
C CYS A 103 19.13 13.60 4.21
N ILE A 104 19.90 13.52 3.13
CA ILE A 104 20.19 14.67 2.26
C ILE A 104 18.91 15.34 1.73
N LEU A 105 17.89 14.58 1.34
CA LEU A 105 16.61 15.12 0.84
C LEU A 105 15.88 15.90 1.94
N CYS A 106 15.75 15.33 3.14
CA CYS A 106 15.11 15.98 4.28
C CYS A 106 15.85 17.26 4.70
N ARG A 107 17.19 17.26 4.67
CA ARG A 107 18.00 18.45 4.95
C ARG A 107 17.76 19.56 3.91
N VAL A 108 17.80 19.21 2.61
CA VAL A 108 17.56 20.17 1.52
C VAL A 108 16.14 20.74 1.58
N GLU A 109 15.11 19.91 1.81
CA GLU A 109 13.73 20.38 1.97
C GLU A 109 13.57 21.27 3.21
N THR A 110 14.20 20.93 4.34
CA THR A 110 14.18 21.77 5.55
C THR A 110 14.80 23.14 5.28
N CYS A 111 15.97 23.18 4.62
CA CYS A 111 16.61 24.44 4.24
C CYS A 111 15.72 25.30 3.34
N ARG A 112 15.00 24.69 2.37
CA ARG A 112 14.04 25.42 1.52
C ARG A 112 12.88 26.02 2.32
N VAL A 113 12.37 25.32 3.34
CA VAL A 113 11.28 25.79 4.20
C VAL A 113 11.73 26.91 5.14
N VAL A 114 13.01 26.95 5.53
CA VAL A 114 13.56 27.97 6.45
C VAL A 114 14.04 29.24 5.71
N LEU A 115 14.36 29.13 4.43
CA LEU A 115 14.87 30.23 3.59
C LEU A 115 13.81 30.88 2.68
N ALA A 116 12.55 30.43 2.76
CA ALA A 116 11.41 30.95 2.01
C ALA A 116 10.54 31.87 2.90
#